data_AF-A0A0R2KQH9-F1
#
_entry.id   AF-A0A0R2KQH9-F1
#
_cell.length_a   1.000
_cell.length_b   1.000
_cell.length_c   1.000
_cell.angle_alpha   90.00
_cell.angle_beta   90.00
_cell.angle_gamma   90.00
#
_symmetry.space_group_name_H-M   'P 1'
#
loop_
_entity.id
_entity.type
_entity.pdbx_description
1 polymer ?
#
loop_
_entity_poly.entity_id
_entity_poly.type
_entity_poly.pdbx_seq_one_letter_code
_entity_poly.pdbx_strand_id
1 'polypeptide(L)'
;MFPERLRALRTGRNLSLPELAQALNKMMDEHEKNDRDNTGPQIGSWERGINTPSYLEVKKLAEYFNVSLDYLIGRPVSEIDLNEVLLAPQDLVFSGEKLTTQQRYEIYEMLKGYLHGHEQQVADLKQQTQEITLLLD
;
A
#
# COMPACT_ATOMS: atom_id res chain seq x y z
N MET A 1 -3.17 11.54 2.87
CA MET A 1 -2.87 11.58 4.32
C MET A 1 -3.77 10.56 5.01
N PHE A 2 -3.72 10.45 6.35
CA PHE A 2 -4.57 9.52 7.11
C PHE A 2 -6.09 9.63 6.80
N PRO A 3 -6.71 10.83 6.80
CA PRO A 3 -8.16 10.96 6.60
C PRO A 3 -8.64 10.41 5.27
N GLU A 4 -7.89 10.66 4.19
CA GLU A 4 -8.26 10.18 2.86
C GLU A 4 -8.10 8.66 2.73
N ARG A 5 -7.06 8.08 3.35
CA ARG A 5 -6.82 6.63 3.34
C ARG A 5 -7.89 5.88 4.14
N LEU A 6 -8.28 6.39 5.32
CA LEU A 6 -9.38 5.81 6.10
C LEU A 6 -10.69 5.82 5.30
N ARG A 7 -11.00 6.96 4.67
CA ARG A 7 -12.20 7.10 3.84
C ARG A 7 -12.20 6.12 2.68
N ALA A 8 -11.08 6.02 1.96
CA ALA A 8 -10.93 5.12 0.83
C ALA A 8 -11.09 3.65 1.22
N LEU A 9 -10.50 3.23 2.35
CA LEU A 9 -10.62 1.87 2.88
C LEU A 9 -12.08 1.55 3.27
N ARG A 10 -12.76 2.48 3.95
CA ARG A 10 -14.16 2.29 4.33
C ARG A 10 -15.06 2.18 3.10
N THR A 11 -14.95 3.10 2.15
CA THR A 11 -15.78 3.10 0.94
C THR A 11 -15.44 1.95 0.02
N GLY A 12 -14.17 1.53 -0.05
CA GLY A 12 -13.74 0.37 -0.85
C GLY A 12 -14.31 -0.96 -0.35
N ARG A 13 -14.78 -1.02 0.90
CA ARG A 13 -15.52 -2.16 1.47
C ARG A 13 -17.03 -1.94 1.54
N ASN A 14 -17.54 -0.88 0.91
CA ASN A 14 -18.96 -0.49 0.93
C ASN A 14 -19.55 -0.33 2.34
N LEU A 15 -18.74 0.10 3.31
CA LEU A 15 -19.19 0.29 4.69
C LEU A 15 -19.70 1.72 4.90
N SER A 16 -20.83 1.87 5.57
CA SER A 16 -21.26 3.14 6.15
C SER A 16 -20.44 3.47 7.41
N LEU A 17 -20.48 4.74 7.84
CA LEU A 17 -19.86 5.18 9.10
C LEU A 17 -20.35 4.38 10.32
N PRO A 18 -21.66 4.16 10.54
CA PRO A 18 -22.12 3.35 11.68
C PRO A 18 -21.74 1.87 11.55
N GLU A 19 -21.74 1.29 10.35
CA GLU A 19 -21.32 -0.10 10.15
C GLU A 19 -19.85 -0.31 10.48
N LEU A 20 -18.98 0.62 10.06
CA LEU A 20 -17.57 0.56 10.45
C LEU A 20 -17.42 0.66 11.97
N ALA A 21 -18.11 1.61 12.63
CA ALA A 21 -18.06 1.75 14.08
C ALA A 21 -18.48 0.46 14.81
N GLN A 22 -19.59 -0.15 14.37
CA GLN A 22 -20.06 -1.42 14.93
C GLN A 22 -19.06 -2.55 14.69
N ALA A 23 -18.47 -2.62 13.50
CA ALA A 23 -17.48 -3.65 13.18
C ALA A 23 -16.21 -3.51 14.03
N LEU A 24 -15.75 -2.27 14.25
CA LEU A 24 -14.65 -1.97 15.16
C LEU A 24 -15.00 -2.38 16.60
N ASN A 25 -16.17 -2.03 17.12
CA ASN A 25 -16.56 -2.39 18.49
C ASN A 25 -16.64 -3.90 18.71
N LYS A 26 -17.00 -4.68 17.68
CA LYS A 26 -17.02 -6.15 17.73
C LYS A 26 -15.64 -6.80 17.78
N MET A 27 -14.59 -6.11 17.35
CA MET A 27 -13.21 -6.60 17.43
C MET A 27 -12.59 -6.42 18.82
N MET A 28 -13.24 -5.69 19.74
CA MET A 28 -12.68 -5.46 21.06
C MET A 28 -12.82 -6.71 21.92
N ASP A 29 -11.68 -7.16 22.45
CA ASP A 29 -11.63 -8.23 23.42
C ASP A 29 -12.29 -7.80 24.73
N GLU A 30 -12.84 -8.75 25.49
CA GLU A 30 -13.57 -8.45 26.73
C GLU A 30 -12.69 -7.72 27.78
N HIS A 31 -11.38 -7.89 27.68
CA HIS A 31 -10.37 -7.28 28.55
C HIS A 31 -9.98 -5.84 28.17
N GLU A 32 -10.36 -5.35 26.98
CA GLU A 32 -10.09 -3.99 26.50
C GLU A 32 -11.33 -3.06 26.57
N LYS A 33 -12.43 -3.55 27.13
CA LYS A 33 -13.72 -2.84 27.30
C LYS A 33 -13.71 -1.56 28.16
N ASN A 34 -12.55 -1.10 28.61
CA ASN A 34 -12.43 0.18 29.32
C ASN A 34 -12.51 1.40 28.38
N ASP A 35 -12.37 1.20 27.07
CA ASP A 35 -12.55 2.26 26.07
C ASP A 35 -14.01 2.36 25.60
N ARG A 36 -14.47 3.59 25.39
CA ARG A 36 -15.84 3.88 24.94
C ARG A 36 -16.02 3.38 23.50
N ASP A 37 -17.16 2.76 23.23
CA ASP A 37 -17.56 2.33 21.89
C ASP A 37 -17.37 3.42 20.83
N ASN A 38 -16.84 3.03 19.67
CA ASN A 38 -16.74 3.91 18.52
C ASN A 38 -18.12 4.26 17.97
N THR A 39 -18.24 5.48 17.46
CA THR A 39 -19.48 5.97 16.84
C THR A 39 -19.26 6.42 15.39
N GLY A 40 -20.30 6.35 14.58
CA GLY A 40 -20.25 6.84 13.19
C GLY A 40 -19.79 8.30 13.06
N PRO A 41 -20.31 9.25 13.89
CA PRO A 41 -19.82 10.63 13.88
C PRO A 41 -18.34 10.78 14.23
N GLN A 42 -17.81 9.95 15.14
CA GLN A 42 -16.39 9.94 15.50
C GLN A 42 -15.53 9.56 14.29
N ILE A 43 -15.90 8.47 13.59
CA ILE A 43 -15.24 8.07 12.34
C ILE A 43 -15.34 9.16 11.28
N GLY A 44 -16.51 9.79 11.12
CA GLY A 44 -16.70 10.90 10.19
C GLY A 44 -15.89 12.15 10.56
N SER A 45 -15.53 12.33 11.83
CA SER A 45 -14.60 13.36 12.28
C SER A 45 -13.17 13.04 11.84
N TRP A 46 -12.75 11.78 11.97
CA TRP A 46 -11.43 11.30 11.55
C TRP A 46 -11.24 11.38 10.03
N GLU A 47 -12.24 11.01 9.23
CA GLU A 47 -12.18 11.11 7.75
C GLU A 47 -12.13 12.53 7.21
N ARG A 48 -12.56 13.51 8.02
CA ARG A 48 -12.48 14.93 7.69
C ARG A 48 -11.23 15.59 8.28
N GLY A 49 -10.44 14.85 9.07
CA GLY A 49 -9.27 15.39 9.76
C GLY A 49 -9.61 16.40 10.86
N ILE A 50 -10.84 16.41 11.37
CA ILE A 50 -11.26 17.35 12.42
C ILE A 50 -10.70 16.92 13.77
N ASN A 51 -10.81 15.63 14.08
CA ASN A 51 -10.22 15.03 15.27
C ASN A 51 -9.17 13.99 14.86
N THR A 52 -8.15 13.83 15.70
CA THR A 52 -7.14 12.80 15.53
C THR A 52 -7.50 11.58 16.40
N PRO A 53 -7.56 10.37 15.83
CA PRO A 53 -7.73 9.14 16.62
C PRO A 53 -6.54 8.90 17.57
N SER A 54 -6.78 8.15 18.64
CA SER A 54 -5.70 7.67 19.50
C SER A 54 -4.88 6.58 18.79
N TYR A 55 -3.69 6.26 19.31
CA TYR A 55 -2.88 5.17 18.78
C TYR A 55 -3.64 3.83 18.77
N LEU A 56 -4.40 3.52 19.82
CA LEU A 56 -5.23 2.32 19.93
C LEU A 56 -6.25 2.26 18.79
N GLU A 57 -6.91 3.37 18.48
CA GLU A 57 -7.88 3.46 17.38
C GLU A 57 -7.22 3.26 16.01
N VAL A 58 -6.05 3.86 15.79
CA VAL A 58 -5.30 3.68 14.53
C VAL A 58 -4.85 2.23 14.37
N LYS A 59 -4.37 1.59 15.45
CA LYS A 59 -3.98 0.17 15.46
C LYS A 59 -5.17 -0.72 15.12
N LYS A 60 -6.30 -0.51 15.78
CA LYS A 60 -7.55 -1.23 15.56
C LYS A 60 -8.07 -1.09 14.13
N LEU A 61 -8.00 0.12 13.56
CA LEU A 61 -8.33 0.36 12.14
C LEU A 61 -7.40 -0.40 11.21
N ALA A 62 -6.09 -0.39 11.47
CA ALA A 62 -5.10 -1.07 10.65
C ALA A 62 -5.33 -2.59 10.65
N GLU A 63 -5.60 -3.18 11.82
CA GLU A 63 -5.95 -4.60 11.97
C GLU A 63 -7.26 -4.94 11.25
N TYR A 64 -8.32 -4.14 11.45
CA TYR A 64 -9.61 -4.34 10.77
C TYR A 64 -9.47 -4.31 9.24
N PHE A 65 -8.68 -3.36 8.72
CA PHE A 65 -8.45 -3.23 7.29
C PHE A 65 -7.36 -4.16 6.75
N ASN A 66 -6.66 -4.90 7.61
CA ASN A 66 -5.50 -5.70 7.26
C ASN A 66 -4.46 -4.89 6.44
N VAL A 67 -4.13 -3.70 6.93
CA VAL A 67 -3.12 -2.79 6.35
C VAL A 67 -2.08 -2.44 7.40
N SER A 68 -0.90 -2.00 6.98
CA SER A 68 0.11 -1.51 7.93
C SER A 68 -0.29 -0.16 8.53
N LEU A 69 0.20 0.13 9.75
CA LEU A 69 0.06 1.44 10.38
C LEU A 69 0.65 2.54 9.51
N ASP A 70 1.84 2.33 8.95
CA ASP A 70 2.52 3.28 8.05
C ASP A 70 1.65 3.59 6.81
N TYR A 71 1.01 2.57 6.24
CA TYR A 71 0.03 2.77 5.19
C TYR A 71 -1.15 3.59 5.72
N LEU A 72 -1.73 3.27 6.87
CA LEU A 72 -2.91 4.01 7.32
C LEU A 72 -2.60 5.49 7.62
N ILE A 73 -1.47 5.81 8.26
CA ILE A 73 -1.11 7.18 8.68
C ILE A 73 -0.63 8.07 7.54
N GLY A 74 -0.41 7.54 6.35
CA GLY A 74 0.06 8.35 5.23
C GLY A 74 1.58 8.39 5.07
N ARG A 75 2.35 7.55 5.80
CA ARG A 75 3.81 7.54 5.64
C ARG A 75 4.14 7.00 4.24
N PRO A 76 4.82 7.78 3.38
CA PRO A 76 5.26 7.24 2.10
C PRO A 76 6.36 6.23 2.37
N VAL A 77 6.25 5.04 1.77
CA VAL A 77 7.42 4.19 1.60
C VAL A 77 8.23 4.87 0.51
N SER A 78 9.38 5.44 0.87
CA SER A 78 10.19 6.25 -0.04
C SER A 78 10.67 5.44 -1.24
N GLU A 79 11.04 4.19 -1.00
CA GLU A 79 11.55 3.26 -2.00
C GLU A 79 11.12 1.83 -1.61
N ILE A 80 10.66 1.05 -2.58
CA ILE A 80 10.35 -0.38 -2.42
C ILE A 80 11.26 -1.14 -3.37
N ASP A 81 12.12 -2.01 -2.84
CA ASP A 81 12.88 -2.93 -3.66
C ASP A 81 11.97 -4.09 -4.13
N LEU A 82 11.65 -4.11 -5.42
CA LEU A 82 10.84 -5.18 -6.00
C LEU A 82 11.50 -6.55 -5.91
N ASN A 83 12.83 -6.63 -5.85
CA ASN A 83 13.54 -7.88 -5.64
C ASN A 83 13.22 -8.44 -4.26
N GLU A 84 13.26 -7.59 -3.22
CA GLU A 84 12.87 -7.99 -1.87
C GLU A 84 11.41 -8.42 -1.82
N VAL A 85 10.50 -7.67 -2.45
CA VAL A 85 9.07 -8.02 -2.51
C VAL A 85 8.87 -9.38 -3.17
N LEU A 86 9.49 -9.61 -4.33
CA LEU A 86 9.35 -10.86 -5.09
C LEU A 86 10.04 -12.06 -4.44
N LEU A 87 10.92 -11.85 -3.45
CA LEU A 87 11.58 -12.90 -2.65
C LEU A 87 11.03 -13.02 -1.23
N ALA A 88 10.09 -12.16 -0.85
CA ALA A 88 9.55 -12.11 0.51
C ALA A 88 8.77 -13.39 0.90
N PRO A 89 8.77 -13.77 2.20
CA PRO A 89 8.11 -14.98 2.67
C PRO A 89 6.57 -14.90 2.68
N GLN A 90 6.00 -13.69 2.61
CA GLN A 90 4.55 -13.50 2.58
C GLN A 90 3.91 -13.89 1.24
N ASP A 91 2.60 -14.12 1.32
CA ASP A 91 1.76 -14.33 0.13
C ASP A 91 1.70 -13.06 -0.71
N LEU A 92 2.06 -13.19 -1.99
CA LEU A 92 1.90 -12.12 -2.97
C LEU A 92 0.66 -12.41 -3.80
N VAL A 93 -0.20 -11.40 -3.96
CA VAL A 93 -1.44 -11.51 -4.73
C VAL A 93 -1.39 -10.53 -5.88
N PHE A 94 -1.77 -10.98 -7.08
CA PHE A 94 -1.92 -10.15 -8.26
C PHE A 94 -3.28 -10.41 -8.90
N SER A 95 -4.07 -9.34 -9.10
CA SER A 95 -5.43 -9.43 -9.65
C SER A 95 -6.36 -10.40 -8.89
N GLY A 96 -6.16 -10.53 -7.57
CA GLY A 96 -6.94 -11.41 -6.71
C GLY A 96 -6.42 -12.85 -6.61
N GLU A 97 -5.42 -13.22 -7.43
CA GLU A 97 -4.84 -14.56 -7.45
C GLU A 97 -3.50 -14.61 -6.70
N LYS A 98 -3.29 -15.67 -5.90
CA LYS A 98 -2.04 -15.88 -5.17
C LYS A 98 -0.95 -16.34 -6.13
N LEU A 99 0.18 -15.64 -6.12
CA LEU A 99 1.35 -15.99 -6.91
C LEU A 99 2.11 -17.14 -6.24
N THR A 100 2.41 -18.17 -7.04
CA THR A 100 3.33 -19.24 -6.67
C THR A 100 4.78 -18.76 -6.67
N THR A 101 5.66 -19.50 -5.98
CA THR A 101 7.11 -19.22 -5.99
C THR A 101 7.68 -19.24 -7.41
N GLN A 102 7.23 -20.17 -8.24
CA GLN A 102 7.67 -20.30 -9.63
C GLN A 102 7.29 -19.05 -10.45
N GLN A 103 6.04 -18.61 -10.36
CA GLN A 103 5.56 -17.39 -11.05
C GLN A 103 6.33 -16.14 -10.59
N ARG A 104 6.63 -16.05 -9.29
CA ARG A 104 7.42 -14.93 -8.76
C ARG A 104 8.83 -14.89 -9.36
N TYR A 105 9.47 -16.06 -9.52
CA TYR A 105 10.78 -16.16 -10.15
C TYR A 105 10.74 -15.79 -11.64
N GLU A 106 9.72 -16.24 -12.37
CA GLU A 106 9.52 -15.89 -13.78
C GLU A 106 9.32 -14.37 -13.97
N ILE A 107 8.53 -13.74 -13.10
CA ILE A 107 8.34 -12.29 -13.10
C ILE A 107 9.66 -11.57 -12.81
N TYR A 108 10.45 -12.06 -11.85
CA TYR A 108 11.77 -11.50 -11.54
C TYR A 108 12.71 -11.55 -12.75
N GLU A 109 12.85 -12.70 -13.41
CA GLU A 109 13.72 -12.84 -14.58
C GLU A 109 13.22 -11.98 -15.76
N MET A 110 11.91 -11.88 -15.95
CA MET A 110 11.31 -11.00 -16.97
C MET A 110 11.65 -9.52 -16.70
N LEU A 111 11.47 -9.05 -15.47
CA LEU A 111 11.80 -7.67 -15.07
C LEU A 111 13.29 -7.40 -15.22
N LYS A 112 14.14 -8.33 -14.77
CA LYS A 112 15.58 -8.25 -14.90
C LYS A 112 15.98 -8.14 -16.37
N GLY A 113 15.49 -9.03 -17.23
CA GLY A 113 15.76 -9.00 -18.67
C GLY A 113 15.29 -7.70 -19.34
N TYR A 114 14.09 -7.23 -18.99
CA TYR A 114 13.55 -5.97 -19.49
C TYR A 114 14.43 -4.77 -19.13
N LEU A 115 14.86 -4.67 -17.86
CA LEU A 115 15.72 -3.57 -17.40
C LEU A 115 17.08 -3.58 -18.10
N HIS A 116 17.73 -4.75 -18.23
CA HIS A 116 19.01 -4.87 -18.92
C HIS A 116 18.89 -4.49 -20.40
N GLY A 117 17.84 -4.98 -21.09
CA GLY A 117 17.60 -4.65 -22.49
C GLY A 117 17.28 -3.16 -22.72
N HIS A 118 16.54 -2.55 -21.80
CA HIS A 118 16.20 -1.12 -21.87
C HIS A 118 17.43 -0.23 -21.63
N GLU A 119 18.31 -0.59 -20.67
CA GLU A 119 19.56 0.14 -20.45
C GLU A 119 20.49 0.10 -21.66
N GLN A 120 20.59 -1.07 -22.32
CA GLN A 120 21.40 -1.23 -23.53
C GLN A 120 20.86 -0.40 -24.70
N GLN A 121 19.54 -0.41 -24.94
CA GLN A 121 18.94 0.42 -25.98
C GLN A 121 19.16 1.92 -25.74
N VAL A 122 19.06 2.38 -24.49
CA VAL A 122 19.31 3.79 -24.15
C VAL A 122 20.80 4.15 -24.29
N ALA A 123 21.71 3.23 -23.98
CA ALA A 123 23.14 3.42 -24.18
C ALA A 123 23.50 3.51 -25.68
N ASP A 124 22.94 2.62 -26.50
CA ASP A 124 23.17 2.59 -27.95
C ASP A 124 22.64 3.86 -28.64
N LEU A 125 21.45 4.34 -28.24
CA LEU A 125 20.88 5.59 -28.75
C LEU A 125 21.72 6.82 -28.39
N LYS A 126 22.30 6.85 -27.19
CA LYS A 126 23.21 7.94 -26.78
C LYS A 126 24.51 7.93 -27.58
N GLN A 127 25.07 6.76 -27.85
CA GLN A 127 26.27 6.61 -28.68
C GLN A 127 26.01 7.04 -30.12
N GLN A 128 24.92 6.59 -30.74
CA GLN A 128 24.56 7.02 -32.10
C GLN A 128 24.33 8.53 -32.20
N THR A 129 23.71 9.15 -31.20
CA THR A 129 23.47 10.60 -31.19
C THR A 129 24.78 11.38 -31.04
N GLN A 130 25.73 10.88 -30.24
CA GLN A 130 27.06 11.49 -30.10
C GLN A 130 27.89 11.35 -31.39
N GLU A 131 27.85 10.20 -32.05
CA GLU A 131 28.53 9.99 -33.34
C GLU A 131 27.97 10.89 -34.45
N ILE A 132 26.64 11.01 -34.55
CA ILE A 132 25.99 11.91 -35.52
C ILE A 132 26.38 13.37 -35.26
N THR A 133 26.48 13.78 -33.99
CA THR A 133 26.86 15.15 -33.62
C THR A 133 28.31 15.44 -34.00
N LEU A 134 29.23 14.48 -33.79
CA LEU A 134 30.64 14.61 -34.17
C LEU A 134 30.89 14.64 -35.70
N LEU A 135 29.97 14.12 -36.50
CA LEU A 135 30.06 14.08 -37.97
C LEU A 135 29.54 15.35 -38.65
N LEU A 136 28.85 16.23 -37.90
CA LEU A 136 28.25 17.47 -38.40
C LEU A 136 29.10 18.72 -38.10
N ASP A 137 30.18 18.57 -37.32
CA ASP A 137 31.21 19.58 -37.01
C ASP A 137 32.46 19.37 -37.89
#